data_AF-G9WPT0-F1
#
_entry.id   AF-G9WPT0-F1
#
_cell.length_a   1.000
_cell.length_b   1.000
_cell.length_c   1.000
_cell.angle_alpha   90.00
_cell.angle_beta   90.00
_cell.angle_gamma   90.00
#
_symmetry.space_group_name_H-M   'P 1'
#
loop_
_entity.id
_entity.type
_entity.pdbx_description
1 polymer ?
#
loop_
_entity_poly.entity_id
_entity_poly.type
_entity_poly.pdbx_seq_one_letter_code
_entity_poly.pdbx_strand_id
1 'polypeptide(L)' 'MKLKYIGDSFFEGLTDGQFYEGKDVNIFCVALIDDTGKEKIYSRLTPGPFAGRSLGRFEIA' A
#
# COMPACT_ATOMS: atom_id res chain seq x y z
N MET A 1 7.87 -9.55 -0.38
CA MET A 1 8.52 -8.65 0.62
C MET A 1 7.42 -8.19 1.55
N LYS A 2 7.72 -8.11 2.84
CA LYS A 2 6.70 -7.75 3.82
C LYS A 2 6.63 -6.23 3.94
N LEU A 3 5.44 -5.68 3.73
CA LEU A 3 5.17 -4.25 3.77
C LEU A 3 4.13 -3.97 4.84
N LYS A 4 4.44 -3.06 5.77
CA LYS A 4 3.47 -2.54 6.73
C LYS A 4 2.91 -1.22 6.21
N TYR A 5 1.59 -1.14 6.03
CA TYR A 5 0.95 0.14 5.72
C TYR A 5 0.82 0.97 6.99
N ILE A 6 1.23 2.23 6.93
CA ILE A 6 1.05 3.23 7.99
C ILE A 6 0.33 4.41 7.38
N GLY A 7 -0.90 4.70 7.81
CA GLY A 7 -1.72 5.78 7.27
C GLY A 7 -3.21 5.54 7.50
N ASP A 8 -4.06 6.46 7.02
CA ASP A 8 -5.50 6.30 7.17
C ASP A 8 -5.99 5.04 6.44
N SER A 9 -6.71 4.18 7.17
CA SER A 9 -7.38 3.01 6.58
C SER A 9 -8.45 3.47 5.59
N PHE A 10 -8.53 2.81 4.44
CA PHE A 10 -9.60 3.05 3.49
C PHE A 10 -10.19 1.72 3.02
N PHE A 11 -11.53 1.69 2.96
CA PHE A 11 -12.30 0.49 2.62
C PHE A 11 -11.91 -0.13 1.28
N GLU A 12 -11.32 0.66 0.38
CA GLU A 12 -10.91 0.21 -0.95
C GLU A 12 -9.52 -0.46 -1.01
N GLY A 13 -8.85 -0.74 0.12
CA GLY A 13 -7.73 -1.68 0.08
C GLY A 13 -6.74 -1.73 1.24
N LEU A 14 -6.37 -0.61 1.87
CA LEU A 14 -5.29 -0.62 2.87
C LEU A 14 -5.82 -0.30 4.25
N THR A 15 -5.39 -1.07 5.24
CA THR A 15 -5.69 -0.91 6.66
C THR A 15 -4.44 -0.52 7.44
N ASP A 16 -4.53 0.52 8.27
CA ASP A 16 -3.43 0.99 9.10
C ASP A 16 -2.83 -0.13 9.96
N GLY A 17 -1.51 -0.23 9.96
CA GLY A 17 -0.76 -1.23 10.71
C GLY A 17 -0.80 -2.64 10.14
N GLN A 18 -1.60 -2.90 9.10
CA GLN A 18 -1.70 -4.20 8.45
C GLN A 18 -0.42 -4.50 7.64
N PHE A 19 -0.07 -5.79 7.61
CA PHE A 19 1.03 -6.29 6.79
C PHE A 19 0.50 -6.91 5.51
N TYR A 20 1.22 -6.64 4.43
CA TYR A 20 0.94 -7.14 3.10
C TYR A 20 2.18 -7.79 2.51
N GLU A 21 1.97 -8.85 1.73
CA GLU A 21 3.01 -9.37 0.85
C GLU A 21 3.00 -8.58 -0.46
N GLY A 22 4.13 -7.93 -0.75
CA GLY A 22 4.30 -7.12 -1.94
C GLY A 22 5.59 -7.43 -2.71
N LYS A 23 5.64 -6.97 -3.95
CA LYS A 23 6.80 -7.05 -4.84
C LYS A 23 7.16 -5.67 -5.36
N ASP A 24 8.45 -5.47 -5.59
CA ASP A 24 8.95 -4.27 -6.27
C ASP A 24 8.42 -4.22 -7.70
N VAL A 25 7.87 -3.07 -8.09
CA VAL A 25 7.58 -2.77 -9.51
C VAL A 25 8.67 -1.86 -10.05
N ASN A 26 9.01 -0.82 -9.29
CA ASN A 26 10.14 0.09 -9.54
C ASN A 26 10.49 0.82 -8.23
N ILE A 27 11.44 1.76 -8.30
CA ILE A 27 11.91 2.53 -7.12
C ILE A 27 10.81 3.35 -6.42
N PHE A 28 9.68 3.62 -7.08
CA PHE A 28 8.58 4.43 -6.55
C PHE A 28 7.34 3.62 -6.17
N CYS A 29 7.18 2.40 -6.68
CA CYS A 29 5.93 1.66 -6.60
C CYS A 29 6.13 0.20 -6.17
N VAL A 30 5.13 -0.30 -5.46
CA VAL A 30 5.00 -1.71 -5.05
C VAL A 30 3.69 -2.27 -5.56
N ALA A 31 3.68 -3.55 -5.89
CA ALA A 31 2.45 -4.31 -6.15
C ALA A 31 2.18 -5.24 -4.97
N LEU A 32 0.95 -5.25 -4.46
CA LEU A 32 0.54 -6.14 -3.36
C LEU A 32 -0.92 -6.55 -3.53
N ILE A 33 -1.29 -7.66 -2.90
CA ILE A 33 -2.70 -8.05 -2.74
C ILE A 33 -3.22 -7.34 -1.49
N ASP A 34 -4.18 -6.44 -1.68
CA ASP A 34 -4.75 -5.59 -0.64
C ASP A 34 -5.95 -6.25 0.06
N ASP A 35 -6.64 -5.52 0.93
CA ASP A 35 -7.82 -6.00 1.66
C ASP A 35 -9.00 -6.34 0.73
N THR A 36 -8.98 -5.90 -0.53
CA THR A 36 -9.99 -6.27 -1.53
C THR A 36 -9.70 -7.62 -2.20
N GLY A 37 -8.57 -8.26 -1.87
CA GLY A 37 -8.12 -9.52 -2.46
C GLY A 37 -7.63 -9.38 -3.90
N LYS A 38 -7.38 -8.15 -4.37
CA LYS A 38 -6.89 -7.86 -5.73
C LYS A 38 -5.45 -7.38 -5.67
N GLU A 39 -4.64 -7.83 -6.63
CA GLU A 39 -3.31 -7.24 -6.83
C GLU A 39 -3.48 -5.82 -7.38
N LYS A 40 -2.93 -4.84 -6.65
CA LYS A 40 -2.91 -3.43 -7.05
C LYS A 40 -1.51 -2.86 -6.88
N ILE A 41 -1.24 -1.78 -7.62
CA ILE A 41 0.02 -1.05 -7.55
C ILE A 41 -0.20 0.22 -6.73
N TYR A 42 0.65 0.42 -5.73
CA TYR A 42 0.64 1.60 -4.87
C TYR A 42 1.97 2.35 -4.95
N SER A 43 1.88 3.68 -4.83
CA SER A 43 3.06 4.51 -4.55
C SER A 43 3.64 4.12 -3.18
N ARG A 44 4.96 4.03 -3.09
CA ARG A 44 5.69 3.85 -1.82
C ARG A 44 5.60 5.08 -0.93
N LEU A 45 5.47 6.26 -1.55
CA LEU A 45 5.52 7.57 -0.88
C LEU A 45 4.14 8.09 -0.48
N THR A 46 3.12 7.77 -1.27
CA THR A 46 1.73 8.25 -1.08
C THR A 46 0.73 7.16 -1.50
N PRO A 47 0.73 5.99 -0.84
CA PRO A 47 -0.28 4.96 -1.05
C PRO A 47 -1.67 5.46 -0.68
N GLY A 48 -2.55 5.62 -1.68
CA GLY A 48 -3.91 6.10 -1.47
C GLY A 48 -4.84 5.75 -2.64
N PRO A 49 -6.16 5.86 -2.43
CA PRO A 49 -7.15 5.69 -3.48
C PRO A 49 -6.99 6.80 -4.53
N PHE A 50 -7.02 6.38 -5.81
CA PHE A 50 -7.01 7.15 -7.05
C PHE A 50 -6.82 8.69 -6.92
N ALA A 51 -5.67 9.20 -7.37
CA ALA A 51 -5.35 10.64 -7.49
C ALA A 51 -5.47 11.51 -6.22
N GLY A 52 -5.81 10.94 -5.06
CA GLY A 52 -5.82 11.61 -3.78
C GLY A 52 -4.47 11.46 -3.06
N ARG A 53 -3.94 12.57 -2.53
CA ARG A 53 -2.83 12.52 -1.56
C ARG A 53 -3.35 11.88 -0.27
N SER A 54 -3.19 10.57 -0.11
CA SER A 54 -3.33 9.94 1.20
C SER A 54 -2.01 10.09 1.97
N LEU A 55 -2.09 10.47 3.25
CA LEU A 55 -0.94 10.63 4.16
C LEU A 55 -0.43 9.27 4.67
N GLY A 56 -0.29 8.29 3.76
CA GLY A 56 0.21 6.95 4.07
C GLY A 56 1.65 6.74 3.64
N ARG A 57 2.27 5.65 4.11
CA ARG A 57 3.55 5.11 3.62
C ARG A 57 3.64 3.61 3.87
N PHE A 58 4.56 2.95 3.19
CA PHE A 58 4.95 1.59 3.54
C PHE A 58 6.27 1.56 4.30
N GLU A 59 6.31 0.79 5.38
CA GLU A 59 7.54 0.40 6.06
C GLU A 59 7.90 -1.05 5.68
N ILE A 60 9.17 -1.29 5.37
CA ILE A 60 9.67 -2.63 5.06
C ILE A 60 9.95 -3.33 6.38
N ALA A 61 9.38 -4.53 6.56
CA ALA A 61 9.51 -5.35 7.76
C ALA A 61 10.29 -6.63 7.50
#